data_AF-A0A3S0HJS1-F1
#
_entry.id   AF-A0A3S0HJS1-F1
#
_cell.length_a   1.000
_cell.length_b   1.000
_cell.length_c   1.000
_cell.angle_alpha   90.00
_cell.angle_beta   90.00
_cell.angle_gamma   90.00
#
_symmetry.space_group_name_H-M   'P 1'
#
loop_
_entity.id
_entity.type
_entity.pdbx_description
1 polymer ?
#
loop_
_entity_poly.entity_id
_entity_poly.type
_entity_poly.pdbx_seq_one_letter_code
_entity_poly.pdbx_strand_id
1 'polypeptide(L)'
;MFIQTEATADPASLKFLPGRQVMAQGTLQIPDRKAAARSPLAVRLFDVDGVTALSFAADSITITKSGGDWQHLKPALLGVIMEHFMSGAPVVLDPVGTTEDMGSAQTQSIVATVKQALRLVIDPELGYNIVDLGLVYDVAIEEGGVANITMTTTTRGCPATNYLKDGVRDAAWAVNGIEFVEVKLTYEPPWTPEMMSTEAKRQLGISDGGGW
;
A
#
# COMPACT_ATOMS: atom_id res chain seq x y z
N MET A 1 -5.71 -14.45 -22.63
CA MET A 1 -5.96 -15.17 -21.35
C MET A 1 -6.77 -16.41 -21.67
N PHE A 2 -6.45 -17.57 -21.07
CA PHE A 2 -7.20 -18.81 -21.27
C PHE A 2 -7.81 -19.23 -19.94
N ILE A 3 -9.14 -19.44 -19.91
CA ILE A 3 -9.87 -19.82 -18.70
C ILE A 3 -10.33 -21.26 -18.87
N GLN A 4 -9.90 -22.14 -17.96
CA GLN A 4 -10.39 -23.52 -17.91
C GLN A 4 -11.69 -23.60 -17.11
N THR A 5 -12.52 -24.60 -17.38
CA THR A 5 -13.75 -24.85 -16.59
C THR A 5 -13.80 -26.28 -16.09
N GLU A 6 -14.11 -26.46 -14.82
CA GLU A 6 -14.25 -27.76 -14.16
C GLU A 6 -15.67 -27.92 -13.60
N ALA A 7 -16.23 -29.12 -13.75
CA ALA A 7 -17.47 -29.48 -13.10
C ALA A 7 -17.26 -29.60 -11.58
N THR A 8 -18.26 -29.17 -10.80
CA THR A 8 -18.26 -29.38 -9.34
C THR A 8 -19.16 -30.55 -8.96
N ALA A 9 -19.16 -30.93 -7.68
CA ALA A 9 -20.09 -31.95 -7.17
C ALA A 9 -21.56 -31.51 -7.29
N ASP A 10 -21.82 -30.20 -7.31
CA ASP A 10 -23.15 -29.63 -7.54
C ASP A 10 -23.35 -29.31 -9.03
N PRO A 11 -24.33 -29.91 -9.72
CA PRO A 11 -24.60 -29.64 -11.13
C PRO A 11 -25.05 -28.19 -11.41
N ALA A 12 -25.54 -27.48 -10.40
CA ALA A 12 -25.87 -26.06 -10.47
C ALA A 12 -24.66 -25.14 -10.33
N SER A 13 -23.46 -25.69 -10.08
CA SER A 13 -22.24 -24.95 -9.84
C SER A 13 -21.11 -25.36 -10.79
N LEU A 14 -20.41 -24.38 -11.35
CA LEU A 14 -19.29 -24.58 -12.26
C LEU A 14 -18.08 -23.76 -11.82
N LYS A 15 -16.91 -24.38 -11.83
CA LYS A 15 -15.65 -23.75 -11.44
C LYS A 15 -14.91 -23.25 -12.68
N PHE A 16 -14.43 -22.02 -12.61
CA PHE A 16 -13.62 -21.36 -13.64
C PHE A 16 -12.21 -21.15 -13.08
N LEU A 17 -11.19 -21.49 -13.87
CA LEU A 17 -9.78 -21.36 -13.52
C LEU A 17 -9.10 -20.38 -14.49
N PRO A 18 -8.97 -19.09 -14.09
CA PRO A 18 -8.32 -18.03 -14.86
C PRO A 18 -6.84 -18.26 -15.22
N GLY A 19 -6.19 -19.24 -14.61
CA GLY A 19 -4.74 -19.47 -14.72
C GLY A 19 -3.89 -18.41 -14.01
N ARG A 20 -4.49 -17.66 -13.08
CA ARG A 20 -3.83 -16.64 -12.25
C ARG A 20 -4.53 -16.54 -10.89
N GLN A 21 -3.91 -15.81 -9.96
CA GLN A 21 -4.47 -15.59 -8.63
C GLN A 21 -5.81 -14.82 -8.72
N VAL A 22 -6.81 -15.31 -7.99
CA VAL A 22 -8.15 -14.73 -7.83
C VAL A 22 -8.30 -14.13 -6.43
N MET A 23 -7.84 -14.84 -5.40
CA MET A 23 -7.80 -14.39 -4.00
C MET A 23 -6.37 -14.44 -3.47
N ALA A 24 -5.93 -13.41 -2.74
CA ALA A 24 -4.64 -13.42 -2.06
C ALA A 24 -4.63 -14.40 -0.87
N GLN A 25 -5.69 -14.38 -0.07
CA GLN A 25 -5.86 -15.26 1.09
C GLN A 25 -7.32 -15.68 1.27
N GLY A 26 -7.51 -16.91 1.76
CA GLY A 26 -8.83 -17.45 2.12
C GLY A 26 -9.78 -17.66 0.93
N THR A 27 -11.07 -17.72 1.24
CA THR A 27 -12.15 -17.91 0.27
C THR A 27 -13.22 -16.86 0.54
N LEU A 28 -13.68 -16.16 -0.50
CA LEU A 28 -14.79 -15.21 -0.39
C LEU A 28 -16.08 -15.88 -0.87
N GLN A 29 -17.05 -16.05 0.03
CA GLN A 29 -18.39 -16.51 -0.28
C GLN A 29 -19.30 -15.32 -0.54
N ILE A 30 -20.02 -15.34 -1.66
CA ILE A 30 -20.91 -14.26 -2.09
C ILE A 30 -22.27 -14.90 -2.40
N PRO A 31 -23.12 -15.08 -1.38
CA PRO A 31 -24.36 -15.84 -1.52
C PRO A 31 -25.43 -15.12 -2.34
N ASP A 32 -25.32 -13.81 -2.54
CA ASP A 32 -26.28 -13.00 -3.28
C ASP A 32 -25.67 -11.71 -3.86
N ARG A 33 -26.46 -11.01 -4.68
CA ARG A 33 -26.09 -9.73 -5.30
C ARG A 33 -25.78 -8.63 -4.27
N LYS A 34 -26.37 -8.65 -3.07
CA LYS A 34 -26.08 -7.62 -2.03
C LYS A 34 -24.66 -7.78 -1.50
N ALA A 35 -24.21 -9.02 -1.30
CA ALA A 35 -22.85 -9.34 -0.89
C ALA A 35 -21.79 -9.06 -1.98
N ALA A 36 -22.21 -8.91 -3.24
CA ALA A 36 -21.32 -8.67 -4.38
C ALA A 36 -20.60 -7.33 -4.34
N ALA A 37 -21.10 -6.33 -3.60
CA ALA A 37 -20.50 -5.00 -3.49
C ALA A 37 -19.02 -5.03 -3.04
N ARG A 38 -18.59 -6.12 -2.40
CA ARG A 38 -17.21 -6.36 -1.98
C ARG A 38 -16.29 -6.82 -3.12
N SER A 39 -16.76 -6.89 -4.36
CA SER A 39 -15.96 -7.36 -5.49
C SER A 39 -16.45 -6.78 -6.81
N PRO A 40 -15.63 -6.03 -7.56
CA PRO A 40 -16.02 -5.50 -8.87
C PRO A 40 -16.27 -6.62 -9.87
N LEU A 41 -15.54 -7.73 -9.77
CA LEU A 41 -15.79 -8.94 -10.55
C LEU A 41 -17.16 -9.54 -10.22
N ALA A 42 -17.48 -9.67 -8.94
CA ALA A 42 -18.76 -10.23 -8.50
C ALA A 42 -19.94 -9.39 -8.98
N VAL A 43 -19.87 -8.06 -8.85
CA VAL A 43 -20.91 -7.16 -9.34
C VAL A 43 -21.21 -7.45 -10.82
N ARG A 44 -20.16 -7.49 -11.66
CA ARG A 44 -20.31 -7.77 -13.10
C ARG A 44 -20.82 -9.20 -13.38
N LEU A 45 -20.38 -10.19 -12.60
CA LEU A 45 -20.85 -11.57 -12.75
C LEU A 45 -22.33 -11.71 -12.38
N PHE A 46 -22.81 -10.96 -11.39
CA PHE A 46 -24.23 -10.93 -11.04
C PHE A 46 -25.11 -10.18 -12.06
N ASP A 47 -24.53 -9.41 -12.99
CA ASP A 47 -25.24 -8.82 -14.13
C ASP A 47 -25.51 -9.85 -15.25
N VAL A 48 -24.91 -11.05 -15.18
CA VAL A 48 -25.24 -12.15 -16.09
C VAL A 48 -26.49 -12.87 -15.59
N ASP A 49 -27.54 -12.87 -16.41
CA ASP A 49 -28.81 -13.52 -16.09
C ASP A 49 -28.63 -15.00 -15.73
N GLY A 50 -29.20 -15.38 -14.59
CA GLY A 50 -29.17 -16.76 -14.06
C GLY A 50 -28.09 -17.02 -13.01
N VAL A 51 -27.15 -16.11 -12.78
CA VAL A 51 -26.17 -16.22 -11.68
C VAL A 51 -26.82 -15.89 -10.34
N THR A 52 -26.65 -16.77 -9.35
CA THR A 52 -27.26 -16.61 -8.02
C THR A 52 -26.30 -16.62 -6.85
N ALA A 53 -25.14 -17.27 -6.97
CA ALA A 53 -24.10 -17.21 -5.96
C ALA A 53 -22.72 -17.35 -6.58
N LEU A 54 -21.72 -16.79 -5.91
CA LEU A 54 -20.32 -16.84 -6.32
C LEU A 54 -19.45 -17.25 -5.13
N SER A 55 -18.36 -17.94 -5.43
CA SER A 55 -17.31 -18.23 -4.45
C SER A 55 -15.95 -18.04 -5.11
N PHE A 56 -15.09 -17.24 -4.51
CA PHE A 56 -13.73 -17.03 -4.98
C PHE A 56 -12.75 -17.73 -4.06
N ALA A 57 -11.88 -18.55 -4.63
CA ALA A 57 -10.75 -19.20 -3.95
C ALA A 57 -9.42 -18.65 -4.50
N ALA A 58 -8.29 -19.19 -4.05
CA ALA A 58 -6.95 -18.69 -4.40
C ALA A 58 -6.73 -18.51 -5.93
N ASP A 59 -7.20 -19.45 -6.74
CA ASP A 59 -6.93 -19.53 -8.19
C ASP A 59 -8.20 -19.76 -9.03
N SER A 60 -9.38 -19.69 -8.41
CA SER A 60 -10.60 -20.17 -9.04
C SER A 60 -11.85 -19.42 -8.60
N ILE A 61 -12.81 -19.36 -9.52
CA ILE A 61 -14.11 -18.72 -9.35
C ILE A 61 -15.18 -19.77 -9.56
N THR A 62 -15.96 -20.08 -8.54
CA THR A 62 -17.12 -20.96 -8.64
C THR A 62 -18.37 -20.11 -8.78
N ILE A 63 -19.20 -20.44 -9.76
CA ILE A 63 -20.44 -19.74 -10.08
C ILE A 63 -21.59 -20.72 -9.96
N THR A 64 -22.62 -20.33 -9.22
CA THR A 64 -23.85 -21.11 -9.03
C THR A 64 -25.00 -20.42 -9.75
N LYS A 65 -25.84 -21.20 -10.46
CA LYS A 65 -27.00 -20.73 -11.20
C LYS A 65 -28.32 -21.24 -10.61
N SER A 66 -29.41 -20.48 -10.75
CA SER A 66 -30.76 -20.93 -10.36
C SER A 66 -31.53 -21.67 -11.46
N GLY A 67 -31.04 -21.65 -12.70
CA GLY A 67 -31.71 -22.22 -13.87
C GLY A 67 -30.91 -21.99 -15.14
N GLY A 68 -31.41 -22.47 -16.28
CA GLY A 68 -30.74 -22.32 -17.59
C GLY A 68 -29.62 -23.33 -17.86
N ASP A 69 -29.12 -23.36 -19.09
CA ASP A 69 -28.05 -24.27 -19.53
C ASP A 69 -26.69 -23.56 -19.49
N TRP A 70 -25.70 -24.23 -18.91
CA TRP A 70 -24.31 -23.78 -18.90
C TRP A 70 -23.77 -23.47 -20.30
N GLN A 71 -24.26 -24.11 -21.36
CA GLN A 71 -23.87 -23.81 -22.74
C GLN A 71 -24.14 -22.35 -23.13
N HIS A 72 -25.19 -21.74 -22.58
CA HIS A 72 -25.56 -20.34 -22.87
C HIS A 72 -24.90 -19.36 -21.88
N LEU A 73 -24.76 -19.76 -20.61
CA LEU A 73 -24.13 -18.91 -19.60
C LEU A 73 -22.61 -18.81 -19.77
N LYS A 74 -21.94 -19.90 -20.17
CA LYS A 74 -20.47 -19.97 -20.27
C LYS A 74 -19.86 -18.86 -21.12
N PRO A 75 -20.32 -18.58 -22.36
CA PRO A 75 -19.74 -17.50 -23.17
C PRO A 75 -19.78 -16.12 -22.48
N ALA A 76 -20.91 -15.78 -21.83
CA ALA A 76 -21.06 -14.51 -21.13
C ALA A 76 -20.13 -14.42 -19.91
N LEU A 77 -20.09 -15.48 -19.08
CA LEU A 77 -19.24 -15.53 -17.89
C LEU A 77 -17.76 -15.48 -18.24
N LEU A 78 -17.33 -16.20 -19.27
CA LEU A 78 -15.96 -16.15 -19.77
C LEU A 78 -15.58 -14.74 -20.24
N GLY A 79 -16.48 -14.06 -20.95
CA GLY A 79 -16.29 -12.68 -21.38
C GLY A 79 -16.07 -11.73 -20.20
N VAL A 80 -16.94 -11.79 -19.19
CA VAL A 80 -16.85 -10.95 -17.99
C VAL A 80 -15.56 -11.20 -17.22
N ILE A 81 -15.19 -12.47 -16.98
CA ILE A 81 -13.95 -12.83 -16.28
C ILE A 81 -12.74 -12.32 -17.06
N MET A 82 -12.73 -12.54 -18.37
CA MET A 82 -11.61 -12.11 -19.22
C MET A 82 -11.46 -10.59 -19.24
N GLU A 83 -12.55 -9.85 -19.46
CA GLU A 83 -12.55 -8.39 -19.46
C GLU A 83 -12.06 -7.83 -18.11
N HIS A 84 -12.59 -8.36 -17.00
CA HIS A 84 -12.17 -7.91 -15.67
C HIS A 84 -10.67 -8.07 -15.48
N PHE A 85 -10.14 -9.26 -15.77
CA PHE A 85 -8.72 -9.55 -15.61
C PHE A 85 -7.80 -8.88 -16.65
N MET A 86 -8.35 -8.45 -17.80
CA MET A 86 -7.63 -7.61 -18.76
C MET A 86 -7.64 -6.13 -18.36
N SER A 87 -8.66 -5.69 -17.62
CA SER A 87 -8.76 -4.31 -17.12
C SER A 87 -7.79 -3.99 -15.98
N GLY A 88 -7.25 -5.00 -15.30
CA GLY A 88 -6.40 -4.83 -14.12
C GLY A 88 -7.17 -4.41 -12.85
N ALA A 89 -8.50 -4.38 -12.89
CA ALA A 89 -9.32 -4.10 -11.73
C ALA A 89 -9.12 -5.18 -10.63
N PRO A 90 -9.19 -4.79 -9.34
CA PRO A 90 -9.07 -5.74 -8.25
C PRO A 90 -10.26 -6.71 -8.23
N VAL A 91 -10.01 -7.98 -7.88
CA VAL A 91 -11.06 -9.01 -7.81
C VAL A 91 -11.95 -8.80 -6.60
N VAL A 92 -11.40 -8.41 -5.46
CA VAL A 92 -12.13 -8.08 -4.22
C VAL A 92 -11.78 -6.65 -3.82
N LEU A 93 -12.80 -5.89 -3.43
CA LEU A 93 -12.64 -4.66 -2.67
C LEU A 93 -12.51 -5.09 -1.22
N ASP A 94 -11.29 -5.17 -0.71
CA ASP A 94 -11.11 -5.49 0.70
C ASP A 94 -11.82 -4.41 1.55
N PRO A 95 -12.60 -4.80 2.58
CA PRO A 95 -12.95 -3.87 3.63
C PRO A 95 -11.64 -3.58 4.38
N VAL A 96 -11.04 -2.44 4.06
CA VAL A 96 -9.64 -2.06 4.34
C VAL A 96 -8.68 -2.70 3.32
N GLY A 97 -8.36 -1.89 2.30
CA GLY A 97 -7.57 -2.25 1.13
C GLY A 97 -6.17 -2.74 1.47
N THR A 98 -5.72 -3.80 0.78
CA THR A 98 -4.30 -4.05 0.54
C THR A 98 -3.98 -3.73 -0.92
N THR A 99 -3.23 -2.65 -1.11
CA THR A 99 -2.82 -2.15 -2.44
C THR A 99 -1.38 -2.51 -2.74
N GLU A 100 -1.09 -3.79 -3.00
CA GLU A 100 0.32 -4.20 -3.14
C GLU A 100 0.98 -3.80 -4.47
N ASP A 101 0.24 -3.46 -5.54
CA ASP A 101 0.86 -3.16 -6.85
C ASP A 101 0.63 -1.73 -7.39
N MET A 102 -0.21 -0.90 -6.76
CA MET A 102 -0.30 0.55 -7.03
C MET A 102 0.04 1.41 -5.80
N GLY A 103 -0.05 0.85 -4.60
CA GLY A 103 0.33 1.51 -3.36
C GLY A 103 1.85 1.70 -3.26
N SER A 104 2.68 0.80 -3.80
CA SER A 104 4.14 0.96 -3.70
C SER A 104 4.66 2.22 -4.38
N ALA A 105 4.19 2.55 -5.59
CA ALA A 105 4.62 3.74 -6.33
C ALA A 105 4.05 5.05 -5.74
N GLN A 106 2.79 5.04 -5.30
CA GLN A 106 2.17 6.21 -4.66
C GLN A 106 2.70 6.44 -3.24
N THR A 107 2.90 5.39 -2.46
CA THR A 107 3.54 5.46 -1.15
C THR A 107 4.99 5.89 -1.28
N GLN A 108 5.75 5.38 -2.26
CA GLN A 108 7.11 5.86 -2.53
C GLN A 108 7.13 7.34 -2.93
N SER A 109 6.14 7.83 -3.69
CA SER A 109 6.06 9.24 -4.05
C SER A 109 5.67 10.13 -2.85
N ILE A 110 4.81 9.64 -1.94
CA ILE A 110 4.49 10.32 -0.68
C ILE A 110 5.71 10.33 0.25
N VAL A 111 6.42 9.21 0.41
CA VAL A 111 7.67 9.12 1.19
C VAL A 111 8.69 10.15 0.68
N ALA A 112 8.88 10.25 -0.64
CA ALA A 112 9.78 11.25 -1.23
C ALA A 112 9.32 12.68 -0.93
N THR A 113 8.01 12.93 -0.97
CA THR A 113 7.42 14.24 -0.66
C THR A 113 7.59 14.60 0.82
N VAL A 114 7.36 13.66 1.73
CA VAL A 114 7.61 13.83 3.18
C VAL A 114 9.08 14.12 3.42
N LYS A 115 10.00 13.31 2.87
CA LYS A 115 11.45 13.58 2.98
C LYS A 115 11.81 14.98 2.49
N GLN A 116 11.18 15.46 1.41
CA GLN A 116 11.40 16.82 0.93
C GLN A 116 10.85 17.89 1.89
N ALA A 117 9.67 17.68 2.46
CA ALA A 117 9.08 18.58 3.45
C ALA A 117 9.94 18.66 4.72
N LEU A 118 10.50 17.54 5.18
CA LEU A 118 11.41 17.50 6.33
C LEU A 118 12.69 18.33 6.14
N ARG A 119 13.09 18.66 4.89
CA ARG A 119 14.22 19.57 4.63
C ARG A 119 13.93 21.02 5.06
N LEU A 120 12.67 21.37 5.33
CA LEU A 120 12.30 22.68 5.87
C LEU A 120 12.56 22.79 7.38
N VAL A 121 12.76 21.66 8.06
CA VAL A 121 13.05 21.63 9.49
C VAL A 121 14.56 21.84 9.67
N ILE A 122 14.90 22.96 10.28
CA ILE A 122 16.29 23.40 10.52
C ILE A 122 16.66 23.08 11.96
N ASP A 123 17.81 22.42 12.16
CA ASP A 123 18.42 22.28 13.47
C ASP A 123 18.90 23.66 13.96
N PRO A 124 18.39 24.18 15.08
CA PRO A 124 18.71 25.53 15.53
C PRO A 124 20.16 25.68 16.01
N GLU A 125 20.82 24.59 16.39
CA GLU A 125 22.22 24.58 16.86
C GLU A 125 23.19 24.56 15.68
N LEU A 126 22.87 23.78 14.63
CA LEU A 126 23.73 23.62 13.46
C LEU A 126 23.35 24.54 12.28
N GLY A 127 22.17 25.16 12.31
CA GLY A 127 21.68 26.06 11.26
C GLY A 127 21.48 25.38 9.90
N TYR A 128 21.28 24.05 9.88
CA TYR A 128 21.14 23.26 8.66
C TYR A 128 19.96 22.29 8.75
N ASN A 129 19.47 21.79 7.60
CA ASN A 129 18.28 20.93 7.61
C ASN A 129 18.57 19.52 8.13
N ILE A 130 17.63 18.96 8.88
CA ILE A 130 17.78 17.69 9.58
C ILE A 130 17.98 16.48 8.64
N VAL A 131 17.50 16.57 7.39
CA VAL A 131 17.63 15.49 6.40
C VAL A 131 19.07 15.39 5.93
N ASP A 132 19.67 16.51 5.54
CA ASP A 132 21.05 16.57 5.06
C ASP A 132 22.08 16.45 6.18
N LEU A 133 21.69 16.76 7.42
CA LEU A 133 22.45 16.41 8.62
C LEU A 133 22.41 14.91 8.94
N GLY A 134 21.59 14.12 8.24
CA GLY A 134 21.46 12.68 8.49
C GLY A 134 20.74 12.35 9.80
N LEU A 135 19.91 13.26 10.32
CA LEU A 135 19.16 13.05 11.56
C LEU A 135 17.85 12.27 11.35
N VAL A 136 17.40 12.12 10.10
CA VAL A 136 16.23 11.31 9.74
C VAL A 136 16.71 9.94 9.27
N TYR A 137 16.41 8.89 10.05
CA TYR A 137 16.86 7.53 9.77
C TYR A 137 15.89 6.77 8.88
N ASP A 138 14.59 6.93 9.14
CA ASP A 138 13.56 6.23 8.37
C ASP A 138 12.29 7.06 8.26
N VAL A 139 11.60 6.88 7.12
CA VAL A 139 10.28 7.45 6.84
C VAL A 139 9.47 6.35 6.16
N ALA A 140 8.50 5.80 6.89
CA ALA A 140 7.56 4.82 6.39
C ALA A 140 6.14 5.38 6.45
N ILE A 141 5.36 5.16 5.39
CA ILE A 141 3.95 5.55 5.35
C ILE A 141 3.13 4.27 5.30
N GLU A 142 2.26 4.08 6.29
CA GLU A 142 1.33 2.95 6.34
C GLU A 142 0.06 3.23 5.53
N GLU A 143 -0.69 2.16 5.25
CA GLU A 143 -2.01 2.29 4.67
C GLU A 143 -2.92 3.13 5.57
N GLY A 144 -3.63 4.10 4.97
CA GLY A 144 -4.43 5.08 5.72
C GLY A 144 -3.69 6.38 6.08
N GLY A 145 -2.47 6.60 5.56
CA GLY A 145 -1.80 7.90 5.65
C GLY A 145 -1.06 8.14 6.96
N VAL A 146 -0.68 7.09 7.68
CA VAL A 146 0.08 7.20 8.92
C VAL A 146 1.58 7.28 8.60
N ALA A 147 2.20 8.42 8.88
CA ALA A 147 3.64 8.62 8.72
C ALA A 147 4.38 8.22 10.00
N ASN A 148 5.17 7.16 9.92
CA ASN A 148 6.13 6.75 10.94
C ASN A 148 7.51 7.29 10.59
N ILE A 149 8.00 8.24 11.38
CA ILE A 149 9.28 8.89 11.16
C ILE A 149 10.22 8.53 12.30
N THR A 150 11.30 7.82 11.98
CA THR A 150 12.37 7.54 12.93
C THR A 150 13.49 8.56 12.74
N MET A 151 13.82 9.28 13.81
CA MET A 151 14.87 10.29 13.81
C MET A 151 15.78 10.15 15.02
N THR A 152 16.90 10.86 14.98
CA THR A 152 17.87 11.00 16.07
C THR A 152 18.16 12.48 16.33
N THR A 153 18.96 12.76 17.35
CA THR A 153 19.60 14.06 17.56
C THR A 153 21.12 13.87 17.63
N THR A 154 21.87 14.93 17.36
CA THR A 154 23.35 14.92 17.41
C THR A 154 23.89 14.52 18.78
N THR A 155 23.16 14.80 19.86
CA THR A 155 23.52 14.42 21.23
C THR A 155 22.26 14.02 22.02
N ARG A 156 22.41 13.02 22.92
CA ARG A 156 21.34 12.58 23.81
C ARG A 156 20.92 13.71 24.76
N GLY A 157 19.62 13.92 24.90
CA GLY A 157 19.09 14.93 25.81
C GLY A 157 19.24 16.37 25.32
N CYS A 158 19.42 16.58 24.00
CA CYS A 158 19.47 17.91 23.41
C CYS A 158 18.21 18.71 23.78
N PRO A 159 18.31 19.95 24.31
CA PRO A 159 17.15 20.76 24.65
C PRO A 159 16.25 21.06 23.43
N ALA A 160 16.84 21.06 22.23
CA ALA A 160 16.10 21.25 20.97
C ALA A 160 15.29 20.00 20.53
N THR A 161 15.35 18.87 21.24
CA THR A 161 14.67 17.63 20.85
C THR A 161 13.17 17.83 20.59
N ASN A 162 12.47 18.55 21.48
CA ASN A 162 11.03 18.77 21.31
C ASN A 162 10.75 19.67 20.11
N TYR A 163 11.52 20.75 19.94
CA TYR A 163 11.43 21.64 18.78
C TYR A 163 11.60 20.87 17.46
N LEU A 164 12.60 19.99 17.38
CA LEU A 164 12.86 19.18 16.21
C LEU A 164 11.73 18.17 15.95
N LYS A 165 11.24 17.48 17.00
CA LYS A 165 10.14 16.52 16.87
C LYS A 165 8.84 17.19 16.41
N ASP A 166 8.54 18.36 16.95
CA ASP A 166 7.36 19.13 16.58
C ASP A 166 7.49 19.65 15.14
N GLY A 167 8.66 20.17 14.77
CA GLY A 167 8.95 20.58 13.39
C GLY A 167 8.82 19.43 12.39
N VAL A 168 9.32 18.24 12.73
CA VAL A 168 9.15 17.02 11.91
C VAL A 168 7.68 16.64 11.78
N ARG A 169 6.94 16.65 12.88
CA ARG A 169 5.52 16.33 12.90
C ARG A 169 4.74 17.30 12.01
N ASP A 170 4.94 18.60 12.18
CA ASP A 170 4.22 19.64 11.44
C ASP A 170 4.55 19.61 9.95
N ALA A 171 5.83 19.46 9.60
CA ALA A 171 6.28 19.38 8.21
C ALA A 171 5.72 18.14 7.49
N ALA A 172 5.70 16.98 8.16
CA ALA A 172 5.12 15.76 7.58
C ALA A 172 3.59 15.83 7.49
N TRP A 173 2.93 16.39 8.51
CA TRP A 173 1.47 16.56 8.53
C TRP A 173 0.96 17.45 7.38
N ALA A 174 1.76 18.45 6.97
CA ALA A 174 1.41 19.33 5.85
C ALA A 174 1.43 18.64 4.47
N VAL A 175 1.90 17.40 4.37
CA VAL A 175 1.95 16.67 3.10
C VAL A 175 0.60 16.02 2.80
N ASN A 176 0.07 16.29 1.61
CA ASN A 176 -1.18 15.68 1.14
C ASN A 176 -1.10 14.15 1.16
N GLY A 177 -2.11 13.52 1.78
CA GLY A 177 -2.17 12.06 1.96
C GLY A 177 -1.63 11.56 3.30
N ILE A 178 -1.19 12.47 4.18
CA ILE A 178 -0.89 12.17 5.59
C ILE A 178 -2.08 12.51 6.47
N GLU A 179 -2.52 11.54 7.26
CA GLU A 179 -3.66 11.62 8.20
C GLU A 179 -3.20 11.52 9.66
N PHE A 180 -2.00 10.99 9.91
CA PHE A 180 -1.39 10.92 11.24
C PHE A 180 0.13 10.92 11.14
N VAL A 181 0.81 11.49 12.15
CA VAL A 181 2.29 11.48 12.21
C VAL A 181 2.78 11.03 13.58
N GLU A 182 3.50 9.92 13.57
CA GLU A 182 4.24 9.39 14.70
C GLU A 182 5.75 9.64 14.52
N VAL A 183 6.34 10.37 15.46
CA VAL A 183 7.78 10.67 15.46
C VAL A 183 8.45 9.90 16.58
N LYS A 184 9.26 8.91 16.19
CA LYS A 184 10.06 8.07 17.08
C LYS A 184 11.49 8.59 17.14
N LEU A 185 11.93 8.92 18.35
CA LEU A 185 13.33 9.24 18.61
C LEU A 185 14.10 7.95 18.93
N THR A 186 15.20 7.72 18.21
CA THR A 186 16.15 6.63 18.47
C THR A 186 17.56 7.20 18.60
N TYR A 187 18.44 6.45 19.26
CA TYR A 187 19.88 6.71 19.30
C TYR A 187 20.69 5.50 18.83
N GLU A 188 20.01 4.58 18.14
CA GLU A 188 20.57 3.37 17.57
C GLU A 188 20.25 3.35 16.06
N PRO A 189 21.27 3.34 15.18
CA PRO A 189 22.69 3.53 15.50
C PRO A 189 22.98 4.95 16.06
N PRO A 190 24.09 5.15 16.78
CA PRO A 190 24.50 6.50 17.20
C PRO A 190 24.82 7.35 15.98
N TRP A 191 24.41 8.62 16.01
CA TRP A 191 24.69 9.54 14.92
C TRP A 191 26.18 9.87 14.86
N THR A 192 26.72 9.94 13.63
CA THR A 192 28.08 10.41 13.37
C THR A 192 28.06 11.37 12.18
N PRO A 193 29.06 12.28 12.06
CA PRO A 193 29.17 13.15 10.88
C PRO A 193 29.22 12.45 9.53
N GLU A 194 29.58 11.18 9.51
CA GLU A 194 29.58 10.38 8.29
C GLU A 194 28.18 10.22 7.69
N MET A 195 27.12 10.35 8.51
CA MET A 195 25.72 10.32 8.08
C MET A 195 25.28 11.61 7.37
N MET A 196 26.07 12.68 7.45
CA MET A 196 25.77 13.93 6.76
C MET A 196 26.00 13.82 5.25
N SER A 197 25.17 14.53 4.48
CA SER A 197 25.40 14.78 3.06
C SER A 197 26.73 15.52 2.81
N THR A 198 27.29 15.35 1.62
CA THR A 198 28.51 16.04 1.19
C THR A 198 28.36 17.56 1.25
N GLU A 199 27.18 18.07 0.92
CA GLU A 199 26.84 19.50 0.97
C GLU A 199 26.82 20.01 2.42
N ALA A 200 26.16 19.28 3.34
CA ALA A 200 26.14 19.66 4.75
C ALA A 200 27.54 19.64 5.38
N LYS A 201 28.34 18.60 5.10
CA LYS A 201 29.74 18.52 5.54
C LYS A 201 30.54 19.73 5.06
N ARG A 202 30.41 20.10 3.78
CA ARG A 202 31.09 21.26 3.20
C ARG A 202 30.67 22.57 3.87
N GLN A 203 29.37 22.75 4.09
CA GLN A 203 28.84 23.96 4.74
C GLN A 203 29.37 24.11 6.17
N LEU A 204 29.50 22.99 6.89
CA LEU A 204 30.00 22.95 8.27
C LEU A 204 31.53 22.85 8.37
N GLY A 205 32.25 22.84 7.24
CA GLY A 205 33.71 22.76 7.20
C GLY A 205 34.29 21.41 7.63
N ILE A 206 33.50 20.33 7.53
CA ILE A 206 33.90 18.97 7.89
C ILE A 206 34.47 18.28 6.65
N SER A 207 35.74 17.89 6.70
CA SER A 207 36.41 17.12 5.64
C SER A 207 36.30 15.62 5.90
N ASP A 208 36.05 14.83 4.85
CA ASP A 208 36.02 13.37 4.92
C ASP A 208 37.39 12.83 5.40
N GLY A 209 37.49 12.44 6.68
CA GLY A 209 38.69 11.83 7.27
C GLY A 209 39.27 12.48 8.52
N GLY A 210 38.63 13.49 9.13
CA GLY A 210 39.06 14.07 10.41
C GLY A 210 38.19 13.59 11.58
N GLY A 211 38.75 12.76 12.47
CA GLY A 211 38.15 12.48 13.77
C GLY A 211 37.96 13.75 14.60
N TRP A 212 36.92 13.76 15.43
CA TRP A 212 36.68 14.77 16.46
C TRP A 212 37.82 14.86 17.47
#